data_AF-A0A3P6D5D8-F1
#
_entry.id   AF-A0A3P6D5D8-F1
#
_cell.length_a   1.000
_cell.length_b   1.000
_cell.length_c   1.000
_cell.angle_alpha   90.00
_cell.angle_beta   90.00
_cell.angle_gamma   90.00
#
_symmetry.space_group_name_H-M   'P 1'
#
loop_
_entity.id
_entity.type
_entity.pdbx_description
1 polymer ?
#
loop_
_entity_poly.entity_id
_entity_poly.type
_entity_poly.pdbx_seq_one_letter_code
_entity_poly.pdbx_strand_id
1 'polypeptide(L)'
;MKLLWLMENVDAVKDAIKKGYAIFGTIDTWLIWNMTGSVNGGLHVTDVTNASRTILMNLKTLSCDEYTLKTLGIPAEILPRFASEIEDLAAMVETTGGVYFVPAFNGLFAPWLREDARGVCIGITRFTNKSHIARAVLESMCFQVKDVLDSLNNEKGEFFLRVDGAATANNLLMHIQADLMGTPVVRPVDIETTALGTAYVLYFFLKMLEETDVPTKEDNIVYKEILKNLCEA
;
A
#
# COMPACT_ATOMS: atom_id res chain seq x y z
N MET A 1 13.17 8.26 -4.87
CA MET A 1 12.87 6.93 -4.25
C MET A 1 14.14 6.36 -3.60
N LYS A 2 14.05 5.69 -2.43
CA LYS A 2 15.22 5.17 -1.70
C LYS A 2 16.05 4.17 -2.51
N LEU A 3 15.40 3.25 -3.23
CA LEU A 3 16.09 2.26 -4.07
C LEU A 3 16.95 2.92 -5.15
N LEU A 4 16.40 3.89 -5.90
CA LEU A 4 17.16 4.65 -6.89
C LEU A 4 18.38 5.35 -6.28
N TRP A 5 18.17 6.00 -5.13
CA TRP A 5 19.28 6.66 -4.44
C TRP A 5 20.39 5.65 -4.08
N LEU A 6 20.05 4.46 -3.60
CA LEU A 6 21.02 3.40 -3.31
C LEU A 6 21.76 2.93 -4.57
N MET A 7 21.03 2.73 -5.68
CA MET A 7 21.61 2.34 -6.97
C MET A 7 22.56 3.40 -7.54
N GLU A 8 22.32 4.68 -7.28
CA GLU A 8 23.15 5.78 -7.78
C GLU A 8 24.33 6.10 -6.87
N ASN A 9 24.17 5.94 -5.55
CA ASN A 9 25.10 6.50 -4.56
C ASN A 9 25.89 5.44 -3.77
N VAL A 10 25.49 4.16 -3.79
CA VAL A 10 26.16 3.11 -3.00
C VAL A 10 26.81 2.08 -3.90
N ASP A 11 28.15 2.10 -3.97
CA ASP A 11 28.90 1.23 -4.89
C ASP A 11 28.72 -0.26 -4.59
N ALA A 12 28.59 -0.63 -3.30
CA ALA A 12 28.28 -1.99 -2.91
C ALA A 12 26.93 -2.49 -3.48
N VAL A 13 25.92 -1.61 -3.58
CA VAL A 13 24.61 -1.93 -4.17
C VAL A 13 24.74 -2.08 -5.68
N LYS A 14 25.46 -1.17 -6.35
CA LYS A 14 25.74 -1.29 -7.79
C LYS A 14 26.43 -2.60 -8.14
N ASP A 15 27.45 -2.97 -7.36
CA ASP A 15 28.20 -4.20 -7.56
C ASP A 15 27.35 -5.44 -7.28
N ALA A 16 26.49 -5.41 -6.26
CA ALA A 16 25.58 -6.50 -5.95
C ALA A 16 24.55 -6.73 -7.07
N ILE A 17 24.00 -5.66 -7.64
CA ILE A 17 23.08 -5.73 -8.78
C ILE A 17 23.79 -6.28 -10.02
N LYS A 18 24.98 -5.75 -10.36
CA LYS A 18 25.78 -6.23 -11.50
C LYS A 18 26.16 -7.71 -11.40
N LYS A 19 26.44 -8.18 -10.19
CA LYS A 19 26.81 -9.58 -9.91
C LYS A 19 25.58 -10.49 -9.72
N GLY A 20 24.36 -9.94 -9.74
CA GLY A 20 23.12 -10.71 -9.71
C GLY A 20 22.76 -11.32 -8.35
N TYR A 21 23.30 -10.82 -7.24
CA TYR A 21 22.95 -11.30 -5.88
C TYR A 21 22.22 -10.25 -5.03
N ALA A 22 21.92 -9.07 -5.59
CA ALA A 22 21.10 -8.07 -4.91
C ALA A 22 19.65 -8.55 -4.83
N ILE A 23 19.06 -8.42 -3.64
CA ILE A 23 17.62 -8.49 -3.43
C ILE A 23 17.17 -7.22 -2.72
N PHE A 24 16.06 -6.67 -3.15
CA PHE A 24 15.39 -5.52 -2.56
C PHE A 24 14.12 -5.97 -1.84
N GLY A 25 13.72 -5.23 -0.82
CA GLY A 25 12.50 -5.52 -0.10
C GLY A 25 12.17 -4.43 0.90
N THR A 26 10.89 -4.32 1.23
CA THR A 26 10.41 -3.59 2.40
C THR A 26 10.71 -4.39 3.68
N ILE A 27 10.36 -3.85 4.85
CA ILE A 27 10.69 -4.48 6.14
C ILE A 27 10.07 -5.87 6.28
N ASP A 28 8.83 -6.05 5.82
CA ASP A 28 8.15 -7.35 5.76
C ASP A 28 8.94 -8.36 4.92
N THR A 29 9.40 -7.98 3.73
CA THR A 29 10.25 -8.84 2.89
C THR A 29 11.52 -9.25 3.62
N TRP A 30 12.18 -8.30 4.29
CA TRP A 30 13.39 -8.57 5.06
C TRP A 30 13.14 -9.56 6.20
N LEU A 31 12.05 -9.37 6.95
CA LEU A 31 11.67 -10.26 8.03
C LEU A 31 11.34 -11.66 7.50
N ILE A 32 10.53 -11.76 6.44
CA ILE A 32 10.16 -13.04 5.82
C ILE A 32 11.41 -13.77 5.34
N TRP A 33 12.29 -13.10 4.61
CA TRP A 33 13.53 -13.68 4.13
C TRP A 33 14.39 -14.23 5.27
N ASN A 34 14.59 -13.47 6.35
CA ASN A 34 15.38 -13.93 7.50
C ASN A 34 14.73 -15.11 8.22
N MET A 35 13.42 -15.08 8.44
CA MET A 35 12.69 -16.11 9.20
C MET A 35 12.53 -17.43 8.43
N THR A 36 12.60 -17.40 7.10
CA THR A 36 12.33 -18.58 6.25
C THR A 36 13.60 -19.28 5.75
N GLY A 37 14.78 -18.84 6.18
CA GLY A 37 16.04 -19.51 5.88
C GLY A 37 17.17 -18.61 5.41
N SER A 38 16.92 -17.32 5.18
CA SER A 38 17.93 -16.34 4.80
C SER A 38 18.74 -16.81 3.58
N VAL A 39 20.06 -16.87 3.66
CA VAL A 39 20.95 -17.38 2.61
C VAL A 39 20.73 -18.86 2.28
N ASN A 40 20.05 -19.62 3.15
CA ASN A 40 19.74 -21.04 2.97
C ASN A 40 18.35 -21.29 2.31
N GLY A 41 17.90 -20.38 1.44
CA GLY A 41 16.64 -20.50 0.71
C GLY A 41 15.47 -19.69 1.30
N GLY A 42 15.77 -18.57 1.94
CA GLY A 42 14.76 -17.62 2.43
C GLY A 42 13.83 -17.15 1.30
N LEU A 43 12.54 -17.09 1.61
CA LEU A 43 11.50 -16.61 0.71
C LEU A 43 11.64 -15.11 0.49
N HIS A 44 11.82 -14.73 -0.78
CA HIS A 44 11.87 -13.35 -1.22
C HIS A 44 10.49 -12.91 -1.73
N VAL A 45 9.63 -12.50 -0.80
CA VAL A 45 8.23 -12.16 -1.07
C VAL A 45 7.79 -10.93 -0.27
N THR A 46 6.75 -10.24 -0.75
CA THR A 46 6.07 -9.13 -0.06
C THR A 46 4.57 -9.22 -0.32
N ASP A 47 3.73 -8.69 0.56
CA ASP A 47 2.30 -8.61 0.29
C ASP A 47 1.97 -7.37 -0.58
N VAL A 48 0.79 -7.38 -1.20
CA VAL A 48 0.33 -6.30 -2.09
C VAL A 48 0.21 -4.95 -1.37
N THR A 49 -0.04 -4.94 -0.05
CA THR A 49 -0.13 -3.70 0.72
C THR A 49 1.23 -3.02 0.80
N ASN A 50 2.28 -3.76 1.19
CA ASN A 50 3.63 -3.21 1.24
C ASN A 50 4.15 -2.88 -0.17
N ALA A 51 3.88 -3.73 -1.17
CA ALA A 51 4.25 -3.49 -2.56
C ALA A 51 3.67 -2.17 -3.10
N SER A 52 2.43 -1.81 -2.74
CA SER A 52 1.80 -0.54 -3.18
C SER A 52 2.54 0.71 -2.71
N ARG A 53 3.34 0.62 -1.65
CA ARG A 53 4.13 1.74 -1.10
C ARG A 53 5.48 1.92 -1.78
N THR A 54 5.81 1.06 -2.74
CA THR A 54 7.10 1.09 -3.44
C THR A 54 7.09 1.97 -4.68
N ILE A 55 5.93 2.44 -5.15
CA ILE A 55 5.69 3.05 -6.48
C ILE A 55 5.99 2.13 -7.68
N LEU A 56 6.35 0.86 -7.45
CA LEU A 56 6.72 -0.09 -8.50
C LEU A 56 5.60 -1.07 -8.86
N MET A 57 4.43 -0.92 -8.25
CA MET A 57 3.29 -1.80 -8.45
C MET A 57 2.15 -1.06 -9.15
N ASN A 58 1.52 -1.72 -10.11
CA ASN A 58 0.28 -1.28 -10.72
C ASN A 58 -0.90 -1.68 -9.83
N LEU A 59 -1.70 -0.73 -9.33
CA LEU A 59 -2.79 -1.03 -8.39
C LEU A 59 -3.98 -1.77 -9.03
N LYS A 60 -4.11 -1.73 -10.36
CA LYS A 60 -5.17 -2.45 -11.08
C LYS A 60 -4.84 -3.93 -11.25
N THR A 61 -3.59 -4.23 -11.63
CA THR A 61 -3.14 -5.62 -11.86
C THR A 61 -2.49 -6.26 -10.63
N LEU A 62 -2.23 -5.48 -9.57
CA LEU A 62 -1.51 -5.88 -8.37
C LEU A 62 -0.20 -6.60 -8.70
N SER A 63 0.48 -6.14 -9.75
CA SER A 63 1.70 -6.72 -10.31
C SER A 63 2.74 -5.62 -10.54
N CYS A 64 4.02 -6.00 -10.64
CA CYS A 64 5.08 -5.04 -10.92
C CYS A 64 4.78 -4.27 -12.21
N ASP A 65 4.91 -2.94 -12.16
CA ASP A 65 4.63 -2.09 -13.30
C ASP A 65 5.86 -2.03 -14.24
N GLU A 66 5.82 -2.77 -15.33
CA GLU A 66 6.93 -2.91 -16.28
C GLU A 66 7.38 -1.56 -16.86
N TYR A 67 6.43 -0.66 -17.14
CA TYR A 67 6.73 0.66 -17.65
C TYR A 67 7.55 1.48 -16.65
N THR A 68 7.14 1.47 -15.38
CA THR A 68 7.85 2.15 -14.29
C THR A 68 9.24 1.55 -14.10
N LEU A 69 9.37 0.22 -14.08
CA LEU A 69 10.68 -0.44 -13.94
C LEU A 69 11.63 -0.06 -15.07
N LYS A 70 11.15 -0.08 -16.32
CA LYS A 70 11.94 0.33 -17.48
C LYS A 70 12.35 1.80 -17.41
N THR A 71 11.43 2.67 -17.02
CA THR A 71 11.67 4.12 -16.93
C THR A 71 12.70 4.45 -15.85
N LEU A 72 12.65 3.75 -14.72
CA LEU A 72 13.56 3.94 -13.60
C LEU A 72 14.85 3.11 -13.70
N GLY A 73 14.98 2.25 -14.72
CA GLY A 73 16.14 1.38 -14.91
C GLY A 73 16.31 0.34 -13.80
N ILE A 74 15.22 -0.13 -13.21
CA ILE A 74 15.23 -1.08 -12.08
C ILE A 74 15.06 -2.50 -12.63
N PRO A 75 16.00 -3.42 -12.37
CA PRO A 75 15.86 -4.83 -12.76
C PRO A 75 14.69 -5.47 -12.01
N ALA A 76 13.82 -6.22 -12.68
CA ALA A 76 12.69 -6.87 -12.02
C ALA A 76 13.15 -8.00 -11.08
N GLU A 77 14.31 -8.58 -11.35
CA GLU A 77 14.88 -9.74 -10.65
C GLU A 77 15.26 -9.44 -9.20
N ILE A 78 15.51 -8.17 -8.87
CA ILE A 78 15.84 -7.78 -7.50
C ILE A 78 14.58 -7.59 -6.65
N LEU A 79 13.38 -7.58 -7.24
CA LEU A 79 12.13 -7.31 -6.53
C LEU A 79 11.51 -8.59 -5.96
N PRO A 80 10.85 -8.50 -4.78
CA PRO A 80 10.18 -9.65 -4.19
C PRO A 80 8.97 -10.06 -5.02
N ARG A 81 8.64 -11.34 -5.02
CA ARG A 81 7.36 -11.80 -5.58
C ARG A 81 6.20 -11.33 -4.70
N PHE A 82 5.08 -11.01 -5.31
CA PHE A 82 3.89 -10.60 -4.57
C PHE A 82 3.15 -11.83 -4.05
N ALA A 83 3.04 -11.93 -2.73
CA ALA A 83 2.31 -12.97 -2.04
C ALA A 83 0.86 -12.50 -1.83
N SER A 84 -0.06 -13.06 -2.62
CA SER A 84 -1.51 -12.88 -2.44
C SER A 84 -2.09 -13.71 -1.30
N GLU A 85 -1.30 -14.61 -0.71
CA GLU A 85 -1.78 -15.69 0.17
C GLU A 85 -2.26 -15.26 1.56
N ILE A 86 -2.05 -14.00 1.98
CA ILE A 86 -2.36 -13.61 3.37
C ILE A 86 -3.86 -13.60 3.66
N GLU A 87 -4.70 -13.24 2.68
CA GLU A 87 -6.16 -13.25 2.84
C GLU A 87 -6.67 -14.68 3.03
N ASP A 88 -6.31 -15.58 2.10
CA ASP A 88 -6.70 -17.00 2.17
C ASP A 88 -6.23 -17.63 3.47
N LEU A 89 -4.99 -17.34 3.89
CA LEU A 89 -4.43 -17.87 5.11
C LEU A 89 -5.17 -17.37 6.36
N ALA A 90 -5.51 -16.08 6.42
CA ALA A 90 -6.26 -15.49 7.52
C ALA A 90 -7.74 -15.94 7.54
N ALA A 91 -8.31 -16.24 6.37
CA ALA A 91 -9.68 -16.74 6.23
C ALA A 91 -9.86 -18.19 6.71
N MET A 92 -8.78 -18.96 6.88
CA MET A 92 -8.83 -20.32 7.44
C MET A 92 -9.24 -20.35 8.92
N VAL A 93 -9.27 -19.20 9.61
CA VAL A 93 -9.70 -19.08 11.00
C VAL A 93 -10.71 -17.95 11.16
N GLU A 94 -11.70 -18.15 12.02
CA GLU A 94 -12.73 -17.14 12.29
C GLU A 94 -12.21 -16.01 13.21
N THR A 95 -11.27 -16.33 14.11
CA THR A 95 -10.72 -15.39 15.09
C THR A 95 -9.21 -15.55 15.21
N THR A 96 -8.53 -14.59 15.85
CA THR A 96 -7.08 -14.67 16.14
C THR A 96 -6.72 -15.69 17.21
N GLY A 97 -7.70 -16.31 17.89
CA GLY A 97 -7.44 -17.22 19.00
C GLY A 97 -6.74 -16.55 20.19
N GLY A 98 -6.96 -15.24 20.38
CA GLY A 98 -6.33 -14.44 21.43
C GLY A 98 -4.96 -13.86 21.05
N VAL A 99 -4.49 -14.08 19.83
CA VAL A 99 -3.26 -13.47 19.33
C VAL A 99 -3.51 -12.01 18.97
N TYR A 100 -2.64 -11.12 19.44
CA TYR A 100 -2.62 -9.72 19.05
C TYR A 100 -1.26 -9.36 18.47
N PHE A 101 -1.29 -8.64 17.35
CA PHE A 101 -0.10 -8.10 16.72
C PHE A 101 -0.12 -6.58 16.77
N VAL A 102 1.01 -5.97 17.09
CA VAL A 102 1.21 -4.53 17.07
C VAL A 102 2.33 -4.25 16.06
N PRO A 103 2.02 -3.74 14.85
CA PRO A 103 3.00 -3.58 13.77
C PRO A 103 3.84 -2.29 13.87
N ALA A 104 4.33 -1.96 15.08
CA ALA A 104 5.09 -0.74 15.35
C ALA A 104 6.58 -0.86 14.96
N PHE A 105 6.88 -1.30 13.73
CA PHE A 105 8.27 -1.51 13.30
C PHE A 105 9.12 -0.24 13.30
N ASN A 106 8.49 0.92 13.07
CA ASN A 106 9.12 2.24 13.06
C ASN A 106 8.51 3.17 14.13
N GLY A 107 7.99 2.61 15.23
CA GLY A 107 7.16 3.34 16.18
C GLY A 107 5.67 3.31 15.84
N LEU A 108 4.85 3.84 16.74
CA LEU A 108 3.42 4.08 16.54
C LEU A 108 3.22 5.55 16.16
N PHE A 109 2.52 5.79 15.06
CA PHE A 109 2.17 7.14 14.61
C PHE A 109 0.88 7.62 15.28
N ALA A 110 0.07 8.41 14.59
CA ALA A 110 -1.22 8.87 15.10
C ALA A 110 -2.08 7.68 15.56
N PRO A 111 -2.85 7.83 16.65
CA PRO A 111 -2.90 8.99 17.55
C PRO A 111 -1.79 9.00 18.62
N TRP A 112 -1.00 7.93 18.73
CA TRP A 112 -0.12 7.67 19.86
C TRP A 112 1.21 8.46 19.86
N LEU A 113 1.79 8.72 18.69
CA LEU A 113 3.06 9.44 18.50
C LEU A 113 4.22 8.90 19.37
N ARG A 114 4.40 7.58 19.35
CA ARG A 114 5.40 6.85 20.14
C ARG A 114 6.51 6.27 19.28
N GLU A 115 7.62 6.99 19.16
CA GLU A 115 8.82 6.54 18.43
C GLU A 115 9.54 5.37 19.13
N ASP A 116 9.33 5.18 20.43
CA ASP A 116 9.92 4.10 21.23
C ASP A 116 9.21 2.75 21.01
N ALA A 117 7.98 2.76 20.50
CA ALA A 117 7.20 1.55 20.28
C ALA A 117 7.88 0.62 19.27
N ARG A 118 7.76 -0.69 19.49
CA ARG A 118 8.34 -1.74 18.64
C ARG A 118 7.29 -2.79 18.31
N GLY A 119 7.55 -3.55 17.25
CA GLY A 119 6.69 -4.65 16.85
C GLY A 119 6.55 -5.70 17.94
N VAL A 120 5.30 -6.07 18.29
CA VAL A 120 5.01 -7.07 19.33
C VAL A 120 3.95 -8.05 18.83
N CYS A 121 4.17 -9.34 19.08
CA CYS A 121 3.18 -10.39 18.91
C CYS A 121 2.96 -11.07 20.27
N ILE A 122 1.74 -11.03 20.80
CA ILE A 122 1.37 -11.60 22.10
C ILE A 122 0.16 -12.52 21.99
N GLY A 123 -0.12 -13.28 23.05
CA GLY A 123 -1.27 -14.19 23.10
C GLY A 123 -1.05 -15.52 22.38
N ILE A 124 0.19 -15.86 22.05
CA ILE A 124 0.54 -17.14 21.43
C ILE A 124 0.37 -18.26 22.47
N THR A 125 -0.38 -19.30 22.07
CA THR A 125 -0.55 -20.54 22.83
C THR A 125 -0.16 -21.73 21.97
N ARG A 126 -0.24 -22.94 22.53
CA ARG A 126 0.01 -24.18 21.76
C ARG A 126 -1.00 -24.40 20.62
N PHE A 127 -2.19 -23.79 20.70
CA PHE A 127 -3.21 -23.87 19.65
C PHE A 127 -2.92 -22.94 18.47
N THR A 128 -2.12 -21.90 18.68
CA THR A 128 -1.81 -20.90 17.66
C THR A 128 -1.11 -21.51 16.45
N ASN A 129 -1.61 -21.18 15.27
CA ASN A 129 -1.02 -21.56 13.98
C ASN A 129 -0.80 -20.31 13.11
N LYS A 130 -0.19 -20.49 11.93
CA LYS A 130 0.10 -19.38 11.00
C LYS A 130 -1.13 -18.56 10.57
N SER A 131 -2.31 -19.17 10.49
CA SER A 131 -3.57 -18.50 10.13
C SER A 131 -4.02 -17.52 11.22
N HIS A 132 -3.86 -17.87 12.49
CA HIS A 132 -4.14 -16.96 13.61
C HIS A 132 -3.24 -15.73 13.59
N ILE A 133 -1.96 -15.91 13.23
CA ILE A 133 -1.01 -14.79 13.11
C ILE A 133 -1.39 -13.92 11.91
N ALA A 134 -1.69 -14.51 10.75
CA ALA A 134 -2.15 -13.76 9.58
C ALA A 134 -3.42 -12.95 9.87
N ARG A 135 -4.38 -13.56 10.56
CA ARG A 135 -5.60 -12.90 11.03
C ARG A 135 -5.30 -11.74 11.98
N ALA A 136 -4.40 -11.93 12.94
CA ALA A 136 -4.01 -10.89 13.88
C ALA A 136 -3.30 -9.71 13.22
N VAL A 137 -2.53 -9.95 12.16
CA VAL A 137 -1.92 -8.87 11.36
C VAL A 137 -2.99 -8.04 10.66
N LEU A 138 -3.98 -8.67 10.00
CA LEU A 138 -5.08 -7.93 9.36
C LEU A 138 -5.90 -7.14 10.39
N GLU A 139 -6.28 -7.76 11.51
CA GLU A 139 -7.00 -7.08 12.59
C GLU A 139 -6.20 -5.91 13.18
N SER A 140 -4.87 -6.03 13.30
CA SER A 140 -4.02 -4.94 13.78
C SER A 140 -4.03 -3.69 12.91
N MET A 141 -4.23 -3.85 11.59
CA MET A 141 -4.40 -2.72 10.69
C MET A 141 -5.74 -2.03 10.99
N CYS A 142 -6.80 -2.82 11.18
CA CYS A 142 -8.11 -2.28 11.50
C CYS A 142 -8.16 -1.56 12.84
N PHE A 143 -7.49 -2.09 13.86
CA PHE A 143 -7.37 -1.42 15.16
C PHE A 143 -6.67 -0.06 15.05
N GLN A 144 -5.59 0.05 14.28
CA GLN A 144 -4.91 1.34 14.09
C GLN A 144 -5.79 2.36 13.35
N VAL A 145 -6.53 1.93 12.32
CA VAL A 145 -7.50 2.81 11.64
C VAL A 145 -8.57 3.26 12.63
N LYS A 146 -9.10 2.34 13.45
CA LYS A 146 -10.08 2.68 14.49
C LYS A 146 -9.51 3.68 15.50
N ASP A 147 -8.31 3.47 16.02
CA ASP A 147 -7.66 4.38 16.98
C ASP A 147 -7.59 5.81 16.43
N VAL A 148 -7.21 5.96 15.14
CA VAL A 148 -7.18 7.26 14.47
C VAL A 148 -8.58 7.86 14.37
N LEU A 149 -9.57 7.08 13.92
CA LEU A 149 -10.95 7.57 13.79
C LEU A 149 -11.56 7.94 15.15
N ASP A 150 -11.34 7.14 16.19
CA ASP A 150 -11.80 7.42 17.55
C ASP A 150 -11.14 8.71 18.10
N SER A 151 -9.90 9.01 17.70
CA SER A 151 -9.24 10.28 18.05
C SER A 151 -9.83 11.51 17.34
N LEU A 152 -10.46 11.32 16.17
CA LEU A 152 -11.16 12.37 15.42
C LEU A 152 -12.60 12.58 15.93
N ASN A 153 -13.23 11.54 16.45
CA ASN A 153 -14.65 11.47 16.80
C ASN A 153 -15.02 12.08 18.18
N ASN A 154 -14.62 13.33 18.42
CA ASN A 154 -15.31 14.15 19.44
C ASN A 154 -16.67 14.70 18.95
N GLU A 155 -17.01 14.57 17.66
CA GLU A 155 -18.29 15.03 17.10
C GLU A 155 -19.10 13.87 16.49
N LYS A 156 -20.27 13.63 17.08
CA LYS A 156 -21.20 12.53 16.76
C LYS A 156 -21.94 12.81 15.45
N GLY A 157 -21.45 12.31 14.33
CA GLY A 157 -22.18 12.24 13.06
C GLY A 157 -22.06 10.85 12.44
N GLU A 158 -23.09 10.40 11.71
CA GLU A 158 -22.94 9.23 10.83
C GLU A 158 -21.93 9.57 9.73
N PHE A 159 -20.84 8.81 9.66
CA PHE A 159 -19.84 8.94 8.60
C PHE A 159 -19.66 7.62 7.85
N PHE A 160 -19.33 7.71 6.57
CA PHE A 160 -18.93 6.56 5.75
C PHE A 160 -17.43 6.57 5.59
N LEU A 161 -16.76 5.44 5.84
CA LEU A 161 -15.34 5.32 5.54
C LEU A 161 -15.16 4.91 4.08
N ARG A 162 -14.69 5.85 3.26
CA ARG A 162 -14.23 5.55 1.91
C ARG A 162 -12.77 5.11 1.95
N VAL A 163 -12.46 4.03 1.25
CA VAL A 163 -11.13 3.42 1.28
C VAL A 163 -10.57 3.28 -0.14
N ASP A 164 -9.26 3.45 -0.28
CA ASP A 164 -8.53 3.21 -1.53
C ASP A 164 -7.14 2.59 -1.25
N GLY A 165 -6.42 2.26 -2.33
CA GLY A 165 -5.12 1.60 -2.27
C GLY A 165 -5.19 0.07 -2.24
N ALA A 166 -4.03 -0.58 -2.40
CA ALA A 166 -3.95 -2.03 -2.63
C ALA A 166 -4.51 -2.90 -1.50
N ALA A 167 -4.41 -2.46 -0.25
CA ALA A 167 -4.96 -3.18 0.90
C ALA A 167 -6.46 -3.41 0.76
N THR A 168 -7.16 -2.50 0.07
CA THR A 168 -8.62 -2.58 -0.11
C THR A 168 -9.04 -3.71 -1.04
N ALA A 169 -8.11 -4.33 -1.77
CA ALA A 169 -8.40 -5.55 -2.53
C ALA A 169 -8.70 -6.74 -1.61
N ASN A 170 -8.21 -6.73 -0.37
CA ASN A 170 -8.44 -7.79 0.60
C ASN A 170 -9.85 -7.68 1.19
N ASN A 171 -10.76 -8.57 0.79
CA ASN A 171 -12.16 -8.47 1.19
C ASN A 171 -12.34 -8.81 2.68
N LEU A 172 -11.58 -9.78 3.19
CA LEU A 172 -11.61 -10.10 4.62
C LEU A 172 -11.23 -8.89 5.49
N LEU A 173 -10.17 -8.16 5.12
CA LEU A 173 -9.74 -6.94 5.80
C LEU A 173 -10.86 -5.88 5.79
N MET A 174 -11.54 -5.68 4.65
CA MET A 174 -12.65 -4.73 4.55
C MET A 174 -13.85 -5.13 5.41
N HIS A 175 -14.15 -6.43 5.48
CA HIS A 175 -15.20 -6.96 6.36
C HIS A 175 -14.85 -6.74 7.84
N ILE A 176 -13.64 -7.10 8.26
CA ILE A 176 -13.16 -6.86 9.64
C ILE A 176 -13.24 -5.37 9.99
N GLN A 177 -12.82 -4.48 9.08
CA GLN A 177 -12.88 -3.04 9.29
C GLN A 177 -14.32 -2.54 9.50
N ALA A 178 -15.25 -3.00 8.66
CA ALA A 178 -16.66 -2.63 8.75
C ALA A 178 -17.29 -3.12 10.05
N ASP A 179 -17.01 -4.37 10.44
CA ASP A 179 -17.49 -4.95 11.70
C ASP A 179 -16.95 -4.20 12.92
N LEU A 180 -15.66 -3.85 12.90
CA LEU A 180 -14.99 -3.15 14.00
C LEU A 180 -15.50 -1.71 14.20
N MET A 181 -15.93 -1.06 13.12
CA MET A 181 -16.44 0.31 13.14
C MET A 181 -17.95 0.39 13.33
N GLY A 182 -18.70 -0.65 12.92
CA GLY A 182 -20.16 -0.62 12.88
C GLY A 182 -20.71 0.33 11.81
N THR A 183 -19.90 0.74 10.82
CA THR A 183 -20.31 1.63 9.72
C THR A 183 -19.88 1.04 8.37
N PRO A 184 -20.60 1.31 7.28
CA PRO A 184 -20.21 0.81 5.97
C PRO A 184 -18.83 1.32 5.52
N VAL A 185 -18.01 0.40 5.02
CA VAL A 185 -16.74 0.69 4.34
C VAL A 185 -17.00 0.66 2.84
N VAL A 186 -16.74 1.78 2.16
CA VAL A 186 -17.08 1.97 0.74
C VAL A 186 -15.79 1.96 -0.08
N ARG A 187 -15.65 0.91 -0.90
CA ARG A 187 -14.57 0.78 -1.90
C ARG A 187 -15.08 1.29 -3.26
N PRO A 188 -14.43 2.28 -3.88
CA PRO A 188 -14.77 2.77 -5.22
C PRO A 188 -14.44 1.71 -6.29
N VAL A 189 -15.05 1.88 -7.47
CA VAL A 189 -14.79 0.99 -8.62
C VAL A 189 -13.36 1.18 -9.14
N ASP A 190 -12.87 2.41 -9.22
CA ASP A 190 -11.45 2.69 -9.50
C ASP A 190 -10.70 2.93 -8.19
N ILE A 191 -9.67 2.12 -7.96
CA ILE A 191 -8.82 2.15 -6.75
C ILE A 191 -7.79 3.28 -6.84
N GLU A 192 -7.51 3.81 -8.04
CA GLU A 192 -6.59 4.93 -8.29
C GLU A 192 -7.28 6.29 -8.08
N THR A 193 -7.97 6.44 -6.93
CA THR A 193 -8.73 7.64 -6.56
C THR A 193 -7.86 8.91 -6.54
N THR A 194 -6.58 8.77 -6.20
CA THR A 194 -5.62 9.90 -6.16
C THR A 194 -5.38 10.47 -7.57
N ALA A 195 -5.13 9.60 -8.55
CA ALA A 195 -4.94 10.01 -9.94
C ALA A 195 -6.25 10.58 -10.51
N LEU A 196 -7.37 9.90 -10.23
CA LEU A 196 -8.69 10.32 -10.65
C LEU A 196 -9.07 11.71 -10.11
N GLY A 197 -8.79 11.97 -8.82
CA GLY A 197 -9.02 13.28 -8.20
C GLY A 197 -8.22 14.40 -8.89
N THR A 198 -6.96 14.13 -9.22
CA THR A 198 -6.11 15.07 -9.98
C THR A 198 -6.67 15.34 -11.38
N ALA A 199 -7.11 14.29 -12.08
CA ALA A 199 -7.72 14.42 -13.40
C ALA A 199 -9.01 15.26 -13.35
N TYR A 200 -9.87 15.05 -12.35
CA TYR A 200 -11.08 15.86 -12.17
C TYR A 200 -10.78 17.34 -11.92
N VAL A 201 -9.82 17.65 -11.04
CA VAL A 201 -9.43 19.05 -10.78
C VAL A 201 -8.91 19.71 -12.04
N LEU A 202 -8.05 19.02 -12.80
CA LEU A 202 -7.53 19.52 -14.07
C LEU A 202 -8.66 19.74 -15.08
N TYR A 203 -9.59 18.79 -15.20
CA TYR A 203 -10.74 18.91 -16.08
C TYR A 203 -11.61 20.12 -15.74
N PHE A 204 -11.96 20.31 -14.47
CA PHE A 204 -12.76 21.47 -14.05
C PHE A 204 -12.02 22.78 -14.26
N PHE A 205 -10.71 22.83 -13.98
CA PHE A 205 -9.90 24.01 -14.25
C PHE A 205 -9.89 24.38 -15.74
N LEU A 206 -9.69 23.40 -16.62
CA LEU A 206 -9.72 23.62 -18.06
C LEU A 206 -11.10 24.08 -18.54
N LYS A 207 -12.17 23.48 -18.02
CA LYS A 207 -13.55 23.90 -18.34
C LYS A 207 -13.85 25.33 -17.89
N MET A 208 -13.36 25.75 -16.72
CA MET A 208 -13.49 27.15 -16.28
C MET A 208 -12.77 28.12 -17.22
N LEU A 209 -11.59 27.75 -17.73
CA LEU A 209 -10.85 28.56 -18.71
C LEU A 209 -11.55 28.66 -20.08
N GLU A 210 -12.40 27.70 -20.44
CA GLU A 210 -13.25 27.81 -21.65
C GLU A 210 -14.44 28.75 -21.43
N GLU A 211 -14.99 28.82 -20.21
CA GLU A 211 -16.15 29.66 -19.87
C GLU A 211 -15.78 31.13 -19.59
N THR A 212 -14.58 31.38 -19.05
CA THR A 212 -14.01 32.72 -18.95
C THR A 212 -13.16 32.99 -20.19
N ASP A 213 -13.56 33.95 -21.03
CA ASP A 213 -12.84 34.39 -22.24
C ASP A 213 -11.50 35.08 -21.89
N VAL A 214 -10.61 34.33 -21.23
CA VAL A 214 -9.28 34.79 -20.83
C VAL A 214 -8.43 34.82 -22.09
N PRO A 215 -7.89 35.98 -22.50
CA PRO A 215 -7.11 36.07 -23.72
C PRO A 215 -5.78 35.33 -23.53
N THR A 216 -5.74 34.06 -23.89
CA THR A 216 -4.49 33.33 -24.02
C THR A 216 -3.79 33.86 -25.26
N LYS A 217 -2.65 34.53 -25.07
CA LYS A 217 -1.73 34.83 -26.18
C LYS A 217 -1.51 33.56 -27.01
N GLU A 218 -1.66 33.74 -28.31
CA GLU A 218 -1.54 32.78 -29.42
C GLU A 218 -0.83 31.44 -29.11
N ASP A 219 -1.51 30.36 -29.50
CA ASP A 219 -0.96 29.04 -29.83
C ASP A 219 -0.36 28.16 -28.73
N ASN A 220 -1.21 27.73 -27.80
CA ASN A 220 -0.89 26.59 -26.93
C ASN A 220 -1.56 25.31 -27.46
N ILE A 221 -1.03 24.76 -28.56
CA ILE A 221 -1.44 23.48 -29.20
C ILE A 221 -1.59 22.35 -28.17
N VAL A 222 -0.72 22.36 -27.14
CA VAL A 222 -0.71 21.41 -26.03
C VAL A 222 -2.05 21.37 -25.26
N TYR A 223 -2.72 22.51 -25.07
CA TYR A 223 -3.98 22.55 -24.31
C TYR A 223 -5.14 21.88 -25.04
N LYS A 224 -5.25 22.11 -26.37
CA LYS A 224 -6.30 21.49 -27.18
C LYS A 224 -6.12 19.98 -27.30
N GLU A 225 -4.87 19.51 -27.35
CA GLU A 225 -4.55 18.09 -27.48
C GLU A 225 -4.78 17.33 -26.16
N ILE A 226 -4.47 17.95 -25.01
CA ILE A 226 -4.78 17.40 -23.68
C ILE A 226 -6.30 17.31 -23.46
N LEU A 227 -7.06 18.36 -23.83
CA LEU A 227 -8.52 18.36 -23.73
C LEU A 227 -9.18 17.28 -24.59
N LYS A 228 -8.69 17.10 -25.82
CA LYS A 228 -9.20 16.06 -26.72
C LYS A 228 -8.95 14.65 -26.16
N ASN A 229 -7.75 14.40 -25.64
CA ASN A 229 -7.40 13.10 -25.07
C ASN A 229 -8.12 12.79 -23.74
N LEU A 230 -8.49 13.80 -22.95
CA LEU A 230 -9.24 13.62 -21.70
C LEU A 230 -10.75 13.41 -21.92
N CYS A 231 -11.32 13.93 -23.01
CA CYS A 231 -12.73 13.70 -23.35
C CYS A 231 -12.97 12.36 -24.06
N GLU A 232 -11.91 11.74 -24.61
CA GLU A 232 -11.96 10.45 -25.31
C GLU A 232 -11.58 9.25 -24.40
N ALA A 233 -11.12 9.49 -23.16
CA ALA A 233 -10.72 8.47 -22.17
C ALA A 233 -11.77 8.27 -21.06
#